data_AF-A0A843HPN4-F1
#
_entry.id   AF-A0A843HPN4-F1
#
_cell.length_a   1.000
_cell.length_b   1.000
_cell.length_c   1.000
_cell.angle_alpha   90.00
_cell.angle_beta   90.00
_cell.angle_gamma   90.00
#
_symmetry.space_group_name_H-M   'P 1'
#
loop_
_entity.id
_entity.type
_entity.pdbx_description
1 polymer ?
#
loop_
_entity_poly.entity_id
_entity_poly.type
_entity_poly.pdbx_seq_one_letter_code
_entity_poly.pdbx_strand_id
1 'polypeptide(L)'
;MIYKEYNEYIKNYNRKWRENNKEYDKLRYLANKDKLLEQSKKWREENKEKVKEYYQKNKEEYKEKIKRIQQDKMKSILDKKCNLLSTNLSGLTIIEDGTVINKFGNEVGFKQLNGYSYVAVNSKQILKHRLIWEAFMGKIPEGEEIDHINTIRDDNRLENLRLVTSKQNKHNPKTIEHYKESNKGKGVNNPRLYDKKARKKIN
;
A
#
# COMPACT_ATOMS: atom_id res chain seq x y z
N MET A 1 -39.92 11.67 -20.57
CA MET A 1 -39.07 11.03 -21.60
C MET A 1 -38.31 12.06 -22.45
N ILE A 2 -38.97 13.10 -22.96
CA ILE A 2 -38.42 14.12 -23.88
C ILE A 2 -37.10 14.80 -23.41
N TYR A 3 -36.96 15.13 -22.12
CA TYR A 3 -35.76 15.81 -21.61
C TYR A 3 -34.50 14.93 -21.59
N LYS A 4 -34.66 13.60 -21.44
CA LYS A 4 -33.52 12.68 -21.46
C LYS A 4 -32.98 12.51 -22.88
N GLU A 5 -33.87 12.38 -23.86
CA GLU A 5 -33.52 12.25 -25.29
C GLU A 5 -32.84 13.51 -25.84
N TYR A 6 -33.33 14.70 -25.47
CA TYR A 6 -32.69 15.96 -25.85
C TYR A 6 -31.27 16.11 -25.27
N ASN A 7 -31.07 15.76 -24.00
CA ASN A 7 -29.74 15.80 -23.37
C ASN A 7 -28.77 14.79 -24.00
N GLU A 8 -29.27 13.64 -24.43
CA GLU A 8 -28.49 12.61 -25.11
C GLU A 8 -28.10 13.03 -26.53
N TYR A 9 -29.00 13.69 -27.26
CA TYR A 9 -28.72 14.33 -28.55
C TYR A 9 -27.62 15.39 -28.44
N ILE A 10 -27.74 16.32 -27.48
CA ILE A 10 -26.73 17.38 -27.26
C ILE A 10 -25.37 16.79 -26.86
N LYS A 11 -25.35 15.74 -26.03
CA LYS A 11 -24.11 15.04 -25.67
C LYS A 11 -23.43 14.42 -26.90
N ASN A 12 -24.21 13.77 -27.78
CA ASN A 12 -23.69 13.14 -28.99
C ASN A 12 -23.21 14.17 -30.03
N TYR A 13 -23.93 15.27 -30.20
CA TYR A 13 -23.50 16.39 -31.05
C TYR A 13 -22.16 16.97 -30.59
N ASN A 14 -22.05 17.29 -29.29
CA ASN A 14 -20.82 17.82 -28.70
C ASN A 14 -19.66 16.82 -28.74
N ARG A 15 -19.94 15.52 -28.70
CA ARG A 15 -18.92 14.47 -28.87
C ARG A 15 -18.36 14.47 -30.30
N LYS A 16 -19.23 14.45 -31.31
CA LYS A 16 -18.82 14.51 -32.73
C LYS A 16 -18.06 15.80 -33.05
N TRP A 17 -18.51 16.94 -32.52
CA TRP A 17 -17.83 18.22 -32.72
C TRP A 17 -16.42 18.23 -32.12
N ARG A 18 -16.24 17.65 -30.91
CA ARG A 18 -14.92 17.50 -30.27
C ARG A 18 -14.02 16.52 -31.02
N GLU A 19 -14.57 15.43 -31.55
CA GLU A 19 -13.82 14.46 -32.34
C GLU A 19 -13.32 15.08 -33.65
N ASN A 20 -14.17 15.86 -34.34
CA ASN A 20 -13.82 16.54 -35.59
C ASN A 20 -12.84 17.70 -35.40
N ASN A 21 -12.86 18.41 -34.25
CA ASN A 21 -11.96 19.52 -33.97
C ASN A 21 -10.74 19.14 -33.12
N LYS A 22 -10.60 17.87 -32.74
CA LYS A 22 -9.53 17.37 -31.86
C LYS A 22 -8.13 17.70 -32.40
N GLU A 23 -7.96 17.62 -33.71
CA GLU A 23 -6.69 17.86 -34.38
C GLU A 23 -6.39 19.36 -34.49
N TYR A 24 -7.40 20.18 -34.78
CA TYR A 24 -7.31 21.64 -34.74
C TYR A 24 -6.91 22.15 -33.34
N ASP A 25 -7.58 21.67 -32.29
CA ASP A 25 -7.27 22.03 -30.91
C ASP A 25 -5.86 21.60 -30.49
N LYS A 26 -5.42 20.42 -30.94
CA LYS A 26 -4.06 19.92 -30.70
C LYS A 26 -3.01 20.79 -31.38
N LEU A 27 -3.21 21.15 -32.64
CA LEU A 27 -2.30 22.02 -33.41
C LEU A 27 -2.27 23.44 -32.82
N ARG A 28 -3.43 23.98 -32.43
CA ARG A 28 -3.54 25.27 -31.73
C ARG A 28 -2.83 25.26 -30.39
N TYR A 29 -2.95 24.19 -29.61
CA TYR A 29 -2.23 24.04 -28.35
C TYR A 29 -0.72 23.97 -28.58
N LEU A 30 -0.25 23.14 -29.53
CA LEU A 30 1.17 23.03 -29.86
C LEU A 30 1.77 24.36 -30.32
N ALA A 31 1.08 25.09 -31.19
CA ALA A 31 1.51 26.40 -31.69
C ALA A 31 1.59 27.48 -30.61
N ASN A 32 0.83 27.35 -29.52
CA ASN A 32 0.81 28.31 -28.41
C ASN A 32 1.51 27.81 -27.14
N LYS A 33 1.94 26.55 -27.11
CA LYS A 33 2.54 25.89 -25.94
C LYS A 33 3.76 26.64 -25.44
N ASP A 34 4.64 27.04 -26.36
CA ASP A 34 5.88 27.71 -26.01
C ASP A 34 5.62 29.13 -25.48
N LYS A 35 4.68 29.86 -26.09
CA LYS A 35 4.24 31.19 -25.60
C LYS A 35 3.61 31.11 -24.19
N LEU A 36 2.77 30.11 -23.93
CA LEU A 36 2.17 29.88 -22.61
C LEU A 36 3.22 29.48 -21.56
N LEU A 37 4.19 28.66 -21.97
CA LEU A 37 5.31 28.25 -21.12
C LEU A 37 6.20 29.44 -20.75
N GLU A 38 6.47 30.32 -21.71
CA GLU A 38 7.27 31.53 -21.55
C GLU A 38 6.58 32.55 -20.63
N GLN A 39 5.28 32.78 -20.82
CA GLN A 39 4.48 33.59 -19.89
C GLN A 39 4.48 33.02 -18.47
N SER A 40 4.36 31.71 -18.33
CA SER A 40 4.42 31.02 -17.03
C SER A 40 5.80 31.07 -16.38
N LYS A 41 6.89 31.09 -17.18
CA LYS A 41 8.26 31.31 -16.68
C LYS A 41 8.42 32.74 -16.21
N LYS A 42 8.02 33.72 -17.02
CA LYS A 42 8.11 35.15 -16.69
C LYS A 42 7.34 35.49 -15.42
N TRP A 43 6.11 34.99 -15.29
CA TRP A 43 5.32 35.17 -14.06
C TRP A 43 6.00 34.55 -12.83
N ARG A 44 6.61 33.36 -12.97
CA ARG A 44 7.37 32.71 -11.88
C ARG A 44 8.60 33.50 -11.49
N GLU A 45 9.33 34.07 -12.45
CA GLU A 45 10.53 34.89 -12.22
C GLU A 45 10.15 36.19 -11.49
N GLU A 46 9.15 36.90 -12.00
CA GLU A 46 8.67 38.18 -11.49
C GLU A 46 8.05 38.08 -10.09
N ASN A 47 7.40 36.95 -9.78
CA ASN A 47 6.76 36.72 -8.49
C ASN A 47 7.59 35.86 -7.54
N LYS A 48 8.80 35.44 -7.92
CA LYS A 48 9.68 34.54 -7.15
C LYS A 48 9.94 35.03 -5.74
N GLU A 49 10.25 36.32 -5.60
CA GLU A 49 10.56 36.93 -4.30
C GLU A 49 9.30 37.14 -3.45
N LYS A 50 8.17 37.54 -4.07
CA LYS A 50 6.88 37.65 -3.36
C LYS A 50 6.41 36.30 -2.80
N VAL A 51 6.59 35.23 -3.58
CA VAL A 51 6.27 33.86 -3.14
C VAL A 51 7.20 33.42 -2.01
N LYS A 52 8.51 33.69 -2.10
CA LYS A 52 9.46 33.41 -1.01
C LYS A 52 9.11 34.17 0.27
N GLU A 53 8.80 35.46 0.17
CA GLU A 53 8.44 36.31 1.30
C GLU A 53 7.15 35.81 1.98
N TYR A 54 6.15 35.43 1.19
CA TYR A 54 4.93 34.79 1.70
C TYR A 54 5.22 33.50 2.48
N TYR A 55 6.06 32.61 1.94
CA TYR A 55 6.44 31.37 2.64
C TYR A 55 7.26 31.64 3.89
N GLN A 56 8.14 32.64 3.87
CA GLN A 56 8.96 33.03 5.02
C GLN A 56 8.10 33.60 6.15
N LYS A 57 7.14 34.46 5.80
CA LYS A 57 6.20 35.10 6.73
C LYS A 57 5.27 34.08 7.39
N ASN A 58 4.80 33.10 6.63
CA ASN A 58 3.85 32.09 7.12
C ASN A 58 4.51 30.79 7.58
N LYS A 59 5.85 30.73 7.59
CA LYS A 59 6.63 29.51 7.88
C LYS A 59 6.26 28.87 9.22
N GLU A 60 6.18 29.67 10.26
CA GLU A 60 5.85 29.19 11.62
C GLU A 60 4.38 28.79 11.73
N GLU A 61 3.46 29.49 11.05
CA GLU A 61 2.05 29.13 11.00
C GLU A 61 1.83 27.78 10.30
N TYR A 62 2.48 27.56 9.16
CA TYR A 62 2.43 26.27 8.45
C TYR A 62 3.03 25.14 9.28
N LYS A 63 4.13 25.41 9.98
CA LYS A 63 4.80 24.45 10.87
C LYS A 63 3.88 24.04 12.03
N GLU A 64 3.22 25.00 12.68
CA GLU A 64 2.25 24.72 13.75
C GLU A 64 0.98 24.02 13.22
N LYS A 65 0.51 24.36 12.02
CA LYS A 65 -0.62 23.67 11.38
C LYS A 65 -0.32 22.19 11.11
N ILE A 66 0.88 21.88 10.60
CA ILE A 66 1.33 20.49 10.40
C ILE A 66 1.44 19.74 11.73
N LYS A 67 1.99 20.40 12.76
CA LYS A 67 2.12 19.83 14.10
C LYS A 67 0.77 19.50 14.73
N ARG A 68 -0.23 20.38 14.60
CA ARG A 68 -1.61 20.10 15.04
C ARG A 68 -2.22 18.92 14.30
N ILE A 69 -2.10 18.86 12.98
CA ILE A 69 -2.60 17.72 12.18
C ILE A 69 -1.95 16.41 12.64
N GLN A 70 -0.66 16.42 12.95
CA GLN A 70 0.06 15.25 13.47
C GLN A 70 -0.44 14.87 14.88
N GLN A 71 -0.63 15.86 15.76
CA GLN A 71 -1.13 15.65 17.12
C GLN A 71 -2.58 15.12 17.12
N ASP A 72 -3.46 15.70 16.30
CA ASP A 72 -4.86 15.29 16.19
C ASP A 72 -4.99 13.89 15.59
N LYS A 73 -4.17 13.54 14.60
CA LYS A 73 -4.06 12.18 14.08
C LYS A 73 -3.64 11.21 15.19
N MET A 74 -2.61 11.55 15.97
CA MET A 74 -2.13 10.68 17.05
C MET A 74 -3.20 10.52 18.14
N LYS A 75 -3.88 11.60 18.52
CA LYS A 75 -4.97 11.57 19.49
C LYS A 75 -6.15 10.72 19.00
N SER A 76 -6.55 10.86 17.73
CA SER A 76 -7.59 10.01 17.14
C SER A 76 -7.21 8.53 17.08
N ILE A 77 -5.92 8.21 16.97
CA ILE A 77 -5.43 6.82 17.01
C ILE A 77 -5.48 6.28 18.44
N LEU A 78 -5.09 7.08 19.43
CA LEU A 78 -5.14 6.73 20.85
C LEU A 78 -6.58 6.55 21.38
N ASP A 79 -7.52 7.39 20.95
CA ASP A 79 -8.93 7.35 21.39
C ASP A 79 -9.69 6.12 20.87
N LYS A 80 -9.16 5.38 19.87
CA LYS A 80 -9.80 4.19 19.29
C LYS A 80 -9.69 2.90 20.13
N LYS A 81 -9.19 2.96 21.37
CA LYS A 81 -9.20 1.84 22.33
C LYS A 81 -8.50 0.58 21.79
N CYS A 82 -7.33 0.75 21.18
CA CYS A 82 -6.39 -0.36 20.93
C CYS A 82 -5.34 -0.36 22.03
N ASN A 83 -4.95 -1.52 22.57
CA ASN A 83 -3.90 -1.57 23.57
C ASN A 83 -2.57 -1.22 22.90
N LEU A 84 -2.20 0.05 22.97
CA LEU A 84 -1.01 0.58 22.32
C LEU A 84 0.23 0.07 23.06
N LEU A 85 1.01 -0.81 22.45
CA LEU A 85 2.37 -1.10 22.92
C LEU A 85 3.36 -0.27 22.11
N SER A 86 3.80 0.83 22.71
CA SER A 86 4.97 1.58 22.28
C SER A 86 6.21 0.73 22.57
N THR A 87 6.52 -0.25 21.72
CA THR A 87 7.83 -0.89 21.78
C THR A 87 8.85 0.04 21.14
N ASN A 88 9.71 0.64 21.96
CA ASN A 88 10.86 1.43 21.53
C ASN A 88 11.94 0.55 20.84
N LEU A 89 11.57 -0.10 19.74
CA LEU A 89 12.49 -0.64 18.76
C LEU A 89 12.57 0.39 17.63
N SER A 90 13.51 1.32 17.73
CA SER A 90 13.83 2.30 16.67
C SER A 90 12.80 3.44 16.41
N GLY A 91 11.91 3.75 17.37
CA GLY A 91 10.98 4.88 17.25
C GLY A 91 9.74 4.60 16.37
N LEU A 92 9.35 3.32 16.31
CA LEU A 92 8.09 2.88 15.70
C LEU A 92 7.05 2.63 16.78
N THR A 93 5.80 2.98 16.49
CA THR A 93 4.63 2.62 17.28
C THR A 93 3.88 1.52 16.53
N ILE A 94 3.62 0.39 17.19
CA ILE A 94 2.91 -0.75 16.60
C ILE A 94 1.54 -0.87 17.26
N ILE A 95 0.53 -1.14 16.44
CA ILE A 95 -0.87 -1.22 16.85
C ILE A 95 -1.38 -2.65 16.58
N GLU A 96 -2.26 -3.15 17.45
CA GLU A 96 -2.83 -4.51 17.36
C GLU A 96 -3.57 -4.76 16.04
N ASP A 97 -4.08 -3.71 15.40
CA ASP A 97 -4.74 -3.76 14.08
C ASP A 97 -3.77 -4.02 12.92
N GLY A 98 -2.48 -4.17 13.21
CA GLY A 98 -1.42 -4.40 12.24
C GLY A 98 -0.87 -3.13 11.62
N THR A 99 -1.25 -1.95 12.10
CA THR A 99 -0.67 -0.67 11.68
C THR A 99 0.68 -0.44 12.36
N VAL A 100 1.66 0.04 11.59
CA VAL A 100 2.98 0.44 12.10
C VAL A 100 3.17 1.90 11.76
N ILE A 101 3.46 2.72 12.76
CA ILE A 101 3.54 4.18 12.65
C ILE A 101 4.95 4.63 13.02
N ASN A 102 5.51 5.59 12.29
CA ASN A 102 6.78 6.21 12.67
C ASN A 102 6.62 7.29 13.74
N LYS A 103 7.73 7.77 14.31
CA LYS A 103 7.75 8.88 15.29
C LYS A 103 7.03 10.18 14.85
N PHE A 104 6.69 10.33 13.57
CA PHE A 104 5.97 11.48 13.02
C PHE A 104 4.46 11.24 12.84
N GLY A 105 3.95 10.06 13.24
CA GLY A 105 2.53 9.73 13.10
C GLY A 105 2.12 9.23 11.72
N ASN A 106 3.07 8.91 10.83
CA ASN A 106 2.77 8.36 9.51
C ASN A 106 2.84 6.84 9.53
N GLU A 107 1.85 6.18 8.93
CA GLU A 107 1.92 4.74 8.69
C GLU A 107 3.12 4.41 7.78
N VAL A 108 3.83 3.36 8.14
CA VAL A 108 4.96 2.83 7.39
C VAL A 108 4.71 1.37 7.02
N GLY A 109 5.17 1.02 5.82
CA GLY A 109 5.14 -0.34 5.31
C GLY A 109 4.96 -0.35 3.80
N PHE A 110 5.40 -1.43 3.17
CA PHE A 110 5.22 -1.64 1.73
C PHE A 110 5.06 -3.13 1.44
N LYS A 111 4.25 -3.45 0.42
CA LYS A 111 4.00 -4.82 -0.03
C LYS A 111 4.98 -5.20 -1.13
N GLN A 112 5.57 -6.39 -1.05
CA GLN A 112 6.41 -6.93 -2.12
C GLN A 112 5.62 -7.86 -3.06
N LEU A 113 6.25 -8.25 -4.17
CA LEU A 113 5.68 -9.21 -5.15
C LEU A 113 5.33 -10.57 -4.53
N ASN A 114 6.00 -10.95 -3.45
CA ASN A 114 5.69 -12.16 -2.69
C ASN A 114 4.41 -12.04 -1.84
N GLY A 115 3.72 -10.90 -1.87
CA GLY A 115 2.49 -10.65 -1.13
C GLY A 115 2.68 -10.25 0.34
N TYR A 116 3.88 -10.39 0.91
CA TYR A 116 4.15 -9.99 2.29
C TYR A 116 4.37 -8.48 2.40
N SER A 117 3.97 -7.94 3.56
CA SER A 117 4.26 -6.56 3.94
C SER A 117 5.58 -6.48 4.71
N TYR A 118 6.36 -5.44 4.42
CA TYR A 118 7.66 -5.16 5.01
C TYR A 118 7.70 -3.75 5.60
N VAL A 119 8.55 -3.54 6.59
CA VAL A 119 8.91 -2.24 7.16
C VAL A 119 10.43 -2.07 7.05
N ALA A 120 10.87 -0.88 6.64
CA ALA A 120 12.29 -0.54 6.60
C ALA A 120 12.72 0.06 7.94
N VAL A 121 13.67 -0.58 8.63
CA VAL A 121 14.23 -0.12 9.90
C VAL A 121 15.75 -0.15 9.78
N ASN A 122 16.42 0.99 9.99
CA ASN A 122 17.87 1.12 9.88
C ASN A 122 18.45 0.50 8.59
N SER A 123 17.82 0.80 7.45
CA SER A 123 18.16 0.27 6.12
C SER A 123 18.01 -1.25 5.94
N LYS A 124 17.41 -1.96 6.90
CA LYS A 124 17.06 -3.37 6.80
C LYS A 124 15.56 -3.54 6.60
N GLN A 125 15.17 -4.48 5.76
CA GLN A 125 13.78 -4.84 5.53
C GLN A 125 13.37 -5.93 6.52
N ILE A 126 12.32 -5.67 7.29
CA ILE A 126 11.78 -6.58 8.29
C ILE A 126 10.33 -6.91 7.90
N LEU A 127 9.92 -8.17 8.10
CA LEU A 127 8.54 -8.58 7.86
C LEU A 127 7.59 -7.90 8.85
N LYS A 128 6.54 -7.25 8.35
CA LYS A 128 5.59 -6.46 9.15
C LYS A 128 4.88 -7.33 10.19
N HIS A 129 4.40 -8.52 9.81
CA HIS A 129 3.75 -9.45 10.75
C HIS A 129 4.69 -9.95 11.86
N ARG A 130 6.00 -10.14 11.59
CA ARG A 130 6.97 -10.55 12.62
C ARG A 130 7.21 -9.41 13.60
N LEU A 131 7.39 -8.19 13.09
CA LEU A 131 7.52 -6.99 13.92
C LEU A 131 6.31 -6.81 14.84
N ILE A 132 5.10 -7.02 14.31
CA ILE A 132 3.86 -6.94 15.11
C ILE A 132 3.83 -8.03 16.18
N TRP A 133 4.09 -9.28 15.81
CA TRP A 133 4.13 -10.37 16.77
C TRP A 133 5.14 -10.11 17.90
N GLU A 134 6.37 -9.74 17.56
CA GLU A 134 7.43 -9.48 18.54
C GLU A 134 7.09 -8.31 19.48
N ALA A 135 6.34 -7.32 18.99
CA ALA A 135 5.92 -6.18 19.80
C ALA A 135 4.90 -6.53 20.88
N PHE A 136 4.00 -7.49 20.61
CA PHE A 136 2.90 -7.86 21.52
C PHE A 136 3.16 -9.14 22.30
N MET A 137 3.74 -10.15 21.65
CA MET A 137 3.91 -11.50 22.20
C MET A 137 5.37 -11.82 22.55
N GLY A 138 6.32 -10.98 22.14
CA GLY A 138 7.75 -11.18 22.38
C GLY A 138 8.45 -12.01 21.30
N LYS A 139 9.71 -12.37 21.57
CA LYS A 139 10.62 -12.98 20.59
C LYS A 139 10.06 -14.28 20.01
N ILE A 140 10.18 -14.44 18.69
CA ILE A 140 9.81 -15.67 17.98
C ILE A 140 10.88 -16.75 18.28
N PRO A 141 10.50 -17.92 18.83
CA PRO A 141 11.43 -19.02 19.07
C PRO A 141 12.08 -19.55 17.78
N GLU A 142 13.26 -20.17 17.93
CA GLU A 142 13.97 -20.76 16.80
C GLU A 142 13.19 -21.96 16.23
N GLY A 143 13.11 -22.05 14.89
CA GLY A 143 12.34 -23.09 14.21
C GLY A 143 10.84 -22.80 14.09
N GLU A 144 10.37 -21.68 14.64
CA GLU A 144 8.98 -21.23 14.53
C GLU A 144 8.82 -20.05 13.57
N GLU A 145 7.62 -19.96 13.02
CA GLU A 145 7.19 -18.99 12.02
C GLU A 145 5.86 -18.38 12.44
N ILE A 146 5.58 -17.19 11.91
CA ILE A 146 4.27 -16.55 12.07
C ILE A 146 3.45 -16.85 10.82
N ASP A 147 2.31 -17.48 11.02
CA ASP A 147 1.34 -17.81 9.98
C ASP A 147 0.13 -16.88 10.06
N HIS A 148 -0.41 -16.57 8.87
CA HIS A 148 -1.66 -15.83 8.71
C HIS A 148 -2.82 -16.82 8.71
N ILE A 149 -3.66 -16.79 9.74
CA ILE A 149 -4.79 -17.72 9.91
C ILE A 149 -5.68 -17.72 8.66
N ASN A 150 -5.95 -16.54 8.10
CA ASN A 150 -6.73 -16.38 6.88
C ASN A 150 -5.95 -16.53 5.56
N THR A 151 -4.64 -16.79 5.61
CA THR A 151 -3.69 -16.88 4.47
C THR A 151 -3.51 -15.61 3.65
N ILE A 152 -4.02 -14.47 4.12
CA ILE A 152 -3.88 -13.15 3.50
C ILE A 152 -2.62 -12.49 4.09
N ARG A 153 -1.54 -12.47 3.30
CA ARG A 153 -0.18 -12.10 3.74
C ARG A 153 0.00 -10.63 4.13
N ASP A 154 -0.94 -9.76 3.76
CA ASP A 154 -0.97 -8.33 4.10
C ASP A 154 -1.99 -7.98 5.20
N ASP A 155 -2.80 -8.94 5.65
CA ASP A 155 -3.65 -8.77 6.84
C ASP A 155 -2.84 -9.06 8.10
N ASN A 156 -2.15 -8.03 8.60
CA ASN A 156 -1.22 -8.16 9.71
C ASN A 156 -1.87 -7.90 11.09
N ARG A 157 -3.21 -7.89 11.20
CA ARG A 157 -3.90 -7.77 12.49
C ARG A 157 -3.44 -8.88 13.43
N LEU A 158 -3.15 -8.55 14.69
CA LEU A 158 -2.61 -9.51 15.67
C LEU A 158 -3.50 -10.74 15.84
N GLU A 159 -4.82 -10.54 15.81
CA GLU A 159 -5.84 -11.62 15.87
C GLU A 159 -5.77 -12.60 14.67
N ASN A 160 -5.17 -12.20 13.55
CA ASN A 160 -4.99 -13.02 12.36
C ASN A 160 -3.62 -13.73 12.32
N LEU A 161 -2.75 -13.49 13.30
CA LEU A 161 -1.42 -14.09 13.38
C LEU A 161 -1.38 -15.24 14.39
N ARG A 162 -0.59 -16.27 14.09
CA ARG A 162 -0.29 -17.36 15.03
C ARG A 162 1.14 -17.85 14.90
N LEU A 163 1.72 -18.27 16.03
CA LEU A 163 3.02 -18.92 16.08
C LEU A 163 2.86 -20.40 15.74
N VAL A 164 3.61 -20.87 14.75
CA VAL A 164 3.54 -22.24 14.24
C VAL A 164 4.91 -22.73 13.80
N THR A 165 5.10 -24.05 13.81
CA THR A 165 6.21 -24.68 13.08
C THR A 165 5.94 -24.68 11.57
N SER A 166 7.00 -24.79 10.75
CA SER A 166 6.84 -24.90 9.28
C SER A 166 5.97 -26.10 8.86
N LYS A 167 5.90 -27.16 9.68
CA LYS A 167 5.01 -28.30 9.45
C LYS A 167 3.56 -27.90 9.67
N GLN A 168 3.24 -27.25 10.79
CA GLN A 168 1.88 -26.80 11.09
C GLN A 168 1.39 -25.76 10.07
N ASN A 169 2.24 -24.81 9.67
CA ASN A 169 1.93 -23.82 8.64
C ASN A 169 1.44 -24.48 7.32
N LYS A 170 2.15 -25.52 6.86
CA LYS A 170 1.76 -26.30 5.66
C LYS A 170 0.45 -27.06 5.82
N HIS A 171 0.03 -27.37 7.04
CA HIS A 171 -1.23 -28.05 7.34
C HIS A 171 -2.38 -27.07 7.61
N ASN A 172 -2.18 -25.75 7.41
CA ASN A 172 -3.26 -24.78 7.46
C ASN A 172 -4.35 -25.17 6.43
N PRO A 173 -5.61 -25.42 6.84
CA PRO A 173 -6.68 -25.86 5.94
C PRO A 173 -6.88 -24.95 4.72
N LYS A 174 -6.79 -23.63 4.93
CA LYS A 174 -6.91 -22.63 3.85
C LYS A 174 -5.73 -22.70 2.88
N THR A 175 -4.52 -22.94 3.38
CA THR A 175 -3.34 -23.17 2.53
C THR A 175 -3.53 -24.41 1.66
N ILE A 176 -4.08 -25.48 2.22
CA ILE A 176 -4.40 -26.71 1.48
C ILE A 176 -5.49 -26.47 0.43
N GLU A 177 -6.52 -25.71 0.77
CA GLU A 177 -7.61 -25.33 -0.14
C GLU A 177 -7.09 -24.52 -1.34
N HIS A 178 -6.37 -23.42 -1.10
CA HIS A 178 -5.75 -22.62 -2.15
C HIS A 178 -4.76 -23.43 -3.00
N TYR A 179 -4.02 -24.36 -2.38
CA TYR A 179 -3.16 -25.26 -3.13
C TYR A 179 -3.96 -26.17 -4.07
N LYS A 180 -5.09 -26.74 -3.61
CA LYS A 180 -5.97 -27.56 -4.47
C LYS A 180 -6.56 -26.74 -5.60
N GLU A 181 -7.04 -25.53 -5.32
CA GLU A 181 -7.57 -24.61 -6.33
C GLU A 181 -6.53 -24.26 -7.39
N SER A 182 -5.32 -23.89 -6.98
CA SER A 182 -4.21 -23.55 -7.88
C SER A 182 -3.76 -24.73 -8.75
N ASN A 183 -3.97 -25.96 -8.30
CA ASN A 183 -3.67 -27.19 -9.04
C ASN A 183 -4.88 -27.78 -9.78
N LYS A 184 -6.07 -27.20 -9.64
CA LYS A 184 -7.27 -27.65 -10.33
C LYS A 184 -7.06 -27.51 -11.85
N GLY A 185 -7.10 -28.62 -12.57
CA GLY A 185 -6.85 -28.66 -14.02
C GLY A 185 -5.38 -28.81 -14.44
N LYS A 186 -4.42 -28.75 -13.50
CA LYS A 186 -3.01 -29.10 -13.78
C LYS A 186 -2.82 -30.61 -13.69
N GLY A 187 -3.34 -31.33 -14.69
CA GLY A 187 -3.26 -32.78 -14.77
C GLY A 187 -1.81 -33.29 -14.87
N VAL A 188 -1.46 -34.22 -13.97
CA VAL A 188 -0.59 -35.43 -14.08
C VAL A 188 0.78 -35.38 -14.79
N ASN A 189 1.20 -34.30 -15.45
CA ASN A 189 2.53 -34.19 -16.06
C ASN A 189 3.52 -33.53 -15.09
N ASN A 190 3.62 -34.05 -13.87
CA ASN A 190 4.70 -33.69 -12.95
C ASN A 190 5.75 -34.80 -12.96
N PRO A 191 6.92 -34.60 -13.61
CA PRO A 191 7.98 -35.61 -13.69
C PRO A 191 8.42 -36.15 -12.32
N ARG A 192 8.27 -35.36 -11.25
CA ARG A 192 8.65 -35.74 -9.88
C ARG A 192 7.73 -36.78 -9.24
N LEU A 193 6.53 -37.03 -9.78
CA LEU A 193 5.62 -38.08 -9.29
C LEU A 193 5.95 -39.46 -9.88
N TYR A 194 6.51 -39.52 -11.08
CA TYR A 194 6.99 -40.78 -11.69
C TYR A 194 8.12 -41.40 -10.87
N ASP A 195 9.05 -40.57 -10.40
CA ASP A 195 10.27 -41.03 -9.72
C ASP A 195 9.98 -41.69 -8.34
N LYS A 196 8.94 -41.22 -7.64
CA LYS A 196 8.47 -41.85 -6.38
C LYS A 196 7.82 -43.22 -6.59
N LYS A 197 7.14 -43.45 -7.72
CA LYS A 197 6.55 -44.77 -8.05
C LYS A 197 7.63 -45.76 -8.52
N ALA A 198 8.69 -45.29 -9.17
CA ALA A 198 9.82 -46.12 -9.59
C ALA A 198 10.63 -46.67 -8.39
N ARG A 199 10.95 -45.82 -7.40
CA ARG A 199 11.72 -46.24 -6.20
C ARG A 199 11.00 -47.26 -5.31
N LYS A 200 9.67 -47.31 -5.33
CA LYS A 200 8.88 -48.22 -4.47
C LYS A 200 8.77 -49.65 -5.05
N LYS A 201 9.25 -49.89 -6.27
CA LYS A 201 9.26 -51.21 -6.93
C LYS A 201 10.63 -51.92 -6.87
N ILE A 202 11.62 -51.32 -6.22
CA ILE A 202 13.01 -51.84 -6.16
C ILE A 202 13.35 -52.40 -4.76
N ASN A 203 12.35 -52.52 -3.85
CA ASN A 203 12.51 -53.22 -2.57
C ASN A 203 11.54 -54.39 -2.50
#